data_AF-A0A1A9N5J7-F1
#
_entry.id   AF-A0A1A9N5J7-F1
#
_cell.length_a   1.000
_cell.length_b   1.000
_cell.length_c   1.000
_cell.angle_alpha   90.00
_cell.angle_beta   90.00
_cell.angle_gamma   90.00
#
_symmetry.space_group_name_H-M   'P 1'
#
loop_
_entity.id
_entity.type
_entity.pdbx_description
1 polymer ?
#
loop_
_entity_poly.entity_id
_entity_poly.type
_entity_poly.pdbx_seq_one_letter_code
_entity_poly.pdbx_strand_id
1 'polypeptide(L)'
;MMVHFDYYPKDRARIRALEHRLASAITRAGVGELGETEIHIDGNDGYLYMYGPDPDRLYEVVGPILKSSRLMTDSEVTKHYGVRTETFVTNRDGAR
;
A
#
# COMPACT_ATOMS: atom_id res chain seq x y z
N MET A 1 -8.10 1.79 -3.18
CA MET A 1 -6.88 2.46 -2.72
C MET A 1 -5.72 1.88 -3.48
N MET A 2 -4.75 2.70 -3.85
CA MET A 2 -3.56 2.33 -4.60
C MET A 2 -2.33 2.78 -3.81
N VAL A 3 -1.26 1.99 -3.82
CA VAL A 3 0.05 2.40 -3.30
C VAL A 3 1.07 2.24 -4.41
N HIS A 4 1.71 3.33 -4.79
CA HIS A 4 2.84 3.37 -5.72
C HIS A 4 4.14 3.44 -4.92
N PHE A 5 5.11 2.59 -5.25
CA PHE A 5 6.38 2.49 -4.53
C PHE A 5 7.53 2.06 -5.43
N ASP A 6 8.70 2.63 -5.18
CA ASP A 6 9.94 2.18 -5.81
C ASP A 6 10.38 0.84 -5.19
N TYR A 7 10.92 -0.05 -6.01
CA TYR A 7 11.46 -1.32 -5.54
C TYR A 7 12.59 -1.83 -6.42
N TYR A 8 13.45 -2.70 -5.90
CA TYR A 8 14.46 -3.38 -6.72
C TYR A 8 14.11 -4.86 -6.91
N PRO A 9 14.55 -5.52 -7.99
CA PRO A 9 14.28 -6.95 -8.22
C PRO A 9 14.66 -7.86 -7.03
N LYS A 10 15.68 -7.50 -6.26
CA LYS A 10 16.10 -8.21 -5.04
C LYS A 10 15.06 -8.17 -3.90
N ASP A 11 14.11 -7.26 -3.95
CA ASP A 11 13.10 -7.04 -2.92
C ASP A 11 11.84 -7.90 -3.11
N ARG A 12 11.75 -8.69 -4.18
CA ARG A 12 10.57 -9.53 -4.49
C ARG A 12 10.08 -10.37 -3.30
N ALA A 13 10.98 -11.00 -2.55
CA ALA A 13 10.61 -11.79 -1.37
C ALA A 13 10.02 -10.92 -0.25
N ARG A 14 10.54 -9.70 -0.07
CA ARG A 14 10.02 -8.73 0.90
C ARG A 14 8.66 -8.18 0.48
N ILE A 15 8.44 -7.96 -0.82
CA ILE A 15 7.15 -7.57 -1.39
C ILE A 15 6.10 -8.65 -1.13
N ARG A 16 6.40 -9.93 -1.42
CA ARG A 16 5.48 -11.04 -1.11
C ARG A 16 5.13 -11.11 0.37
N ALA A 17 6.12 -10.92 1.26
CA ALA A 17 5.85 -10.89 2.70
C ALA A 17 4.97 -9.69 3.11
N LEU A 18 5.14 -8.54 2.47
CA LEU A 18 4.30 -7.36 2.68
C LEU A 18 2.86 -7.60 2.19
N GLU A 19 2.68 -8.13 0.99
CA GLU A 19 1.38 -8.53 0.43
C GLU A 19 0.63 -9.44 1.40
N HIS A 20 1.28 -10.50 1.91
CA HIS A 20 0.66 -11.40 2.87
C HIS A 20 0.23 -10.70 4.16
N ARG A 21 1.08 -9.81 4.71
CA ARG A 21 0.74 -9.05 5.92
C ARG A 21 -0.46 -8.13 5.70
N LEU A 22 -0.49 -7.44 4.55
CA LEU A 22 -1.58 -6.55 4.15
C LEU A 22 -2.87 -7.32 3.96
N ALA A 23 -2.89 -8.34 3.10
CA ALA A 23 -4.06 -9.17 2.84
C ALA A 23 -4.64 -9.73 4.14
N SER A 24 -3.78 -10.29 4.99
CA SER A 24 -4.19 -10.87 6.26
C SER A 24 -4.79 -9.85 7.23
N ALA A 25 -4.25 -8.63 7.30
CA ALA A 25 -4.78 -7.56 8.14
C ALA A 25 -6.13 -7.03 7.64
N ILE A 26 -6.23 -6.80 6.32
CA ILE A 26 -7.45 -6.33 5.67
C ILE A 26 -8.60 -7.34 5.88
N THR A 27 -8.35 -8.63 5.60
CA THR A 27 -9.34 -9.69 5.77
C THR A 27 -9.77 -9.84 7.24
N ARG A 28 -8.83 -9.82 8.20
CA ARG A 28 -9.17 -9.91 9.63
C ARG A 28 -10.02 -8.74 10.12
N ALA A 29 -9.77 -7.54 9.60
CA ALA A 29 -10.53 -6.35 9.96
C ALA A 29 -11.89 -6.26 9.23
N GLY A 30 -12.11 -7.07 8.18
CA GLY A 30 -13.34 -7.06 7.40
C GLY A 30 -13.55 -5.77 6.62
N VAL A 31 -12.47 -5.06 6.28
CA VAL A 31 -12.54 -3.73 5.63
C VAL A 31 -12.33 -3.79 4.11
N GLY A 32 -12.12 -4.98 3.54
CA GLY A 32 -11.86 -5.12 2.10
C GLY A 32 -11.03 -6.35 1.73
N GLU A 33 -10.24 -6.20 0.67
CA GLU A 33 -9.28 -7.20 0.18
C GLU A 33 -8.04 -6.55 -0.47
N LEU A 34 -6.96 -7.33 -0.55
CA LEU A 34 -5.81 -7.02 -1.39
C LEU A 34 -6.09 -7.51 -2.82
N GLY A 35 -5.96 -6.63 -3.79
CA GLY A 35 -6.12 -6.92 -5.21
C GLY A 35 -4.83 -7.36 -5.88
N GLU A 36 -4.76 -7.14 -7.19
CA GLU A 36 -3.56 -7.43 -7.97
C GLU A 36 -2.37 -6.57 -7.53
N THR A 37 -1.17 -7.09 -7.76
CA THR A 37 0.08 -6.38 -7.54
C THR A 37 0.81 -6.31 -8.88
N GLU A 38 1.04 -5.09 -9.36
CA GLU A 38 1.77 -4.84 -10.59
C GLU A 38 3.22 -4.48 -10.26
N ILE A 39 4.15 -5.14 -10.95
CA ILE A 39 5.58 -5.04 -10.69
C ILE A 39 6.29 -4.96 -12.05
N HIS A 40 6.84 -3.80 -12.39
CA HIS A 40 7.55 -3.62 -13.67
C HIS A 40 8.91 -4.32 -13.67
N ILE A 41 9.27 -5.01 -14.77
CA ILE A 41 10.39 -5.96 -14.80
C ILE A 41 11.78 -5.33 -14.61
N ASP A 42 11.92 -4.06 -14.98
CA ASP A 42 13.11 -3.22 -14.80
C ASP A 42 13.35 -2.81 -13.34
N GLY A 43 12.35 -3.01 -12.48
CA GLY A 43 12.35 -2.45 -11.13
C GLY A 43 11.94 -0.98 -11.16
N ASN A 44 11.94 -0.35 -10.00
CA ASN A 44 11.63 1.07 -9.80
C ASN A 44 10.16 1.46 -9.85
N ASP A 45 9.23 0.62 -10.30
CA ASP A 45 7.80 0.95 -10.23
C ASP A 45 6.95 -0.28 -9.83
N GLY A 46 6.23 -0.13 -8.71
CA GLY A 46 5.38 -1.14 -8.13
C GLY A 46 4.06 -0.56 -7.65
N TYR A 47 2.97 -1.29 -7.89
CA TYR A 47 1.62 -0.90 -7.47
C TYR A 47 0.96 -2.00 -6.64
N LEU A 48 0.48 -1.61 -5.45
CA LEU A 48 -0.45 -2.42 -4.66
C LEU A 48 -1.86 -1.86 -4.78
N TYR A 49 -2.80 -2.66 -5.25
CA TYR A 49 -4.21 -2.31 -5.26
C TYR A 49 -4.93 -2.94 -4.07
N MET A 50 -5.74 -2.16 -3.36
CA MET A 50 -6.55 -2.63 -2.24
C MET A 50 -7.96 -2.07 -2.39
N TYR A 51 -8.96 -2.91 -2.20
CA TYR A 51 -10.36 -2.56 -2.43
C TYR A 51 -11.16 -2.70 -1.14
N GLY A 52 -12.04 -1.75 -0.89
CA GLY A 52 -12.89 -1.72 0.29
C GLY A 52 -13.96 -0.64 0.13
N PRO A 53 -15.09 -0.75 0.85
CA PRO A 53 -16.19 0.21 0.76
C PRO A 53 -15.86 1.58 1.36
N ASP A 54 -14.87 1.62 2.25
CA ASP A 54 -14.43 2.82 2.96
C ASP A 54 -12.90 2.92 2.86
N PRO A 55 -12.36 3.85 2.06
CA PRO A 55 -10.92 4.01 1.89
C PRO A 55 -10.20 4.55 3.13
N ASP A 56 -10.91 5.22 4.04
CA ASP A 56 -10.34 5.69 5.30
C ASP A 56 -10.14 4.54 6.28
N ARG A 57 -11.17 3.72 6.49
CA ARG A 57 -11.06 2.50 7.30
C ARG A 57 -10.03 1.53 6.74
N LEU A 58 -9.97 1.40 5.42
CA LEU A 58 -8.94 0.59 4.76
C LEU A 58 -7.54 1.11 5.08
N TYR A 59 -7.31 2.42 4.97
CA TYR A 59 -6.02 3.03 5.28
C TYR A 59 -5.66 2.99 6.77
N GLU A 60 -6.63 3.13 7.68
CA GLU A 60 -6.39 2.98 9.13
C GLU A 60 -5.78 1.60 9.46
N VAL A 61 -6.22 0.55 8.77
CA VAL A 61 -5.72 -0.82 8.96
C VAL A 61 -4.34 -1.01 8.33
N VAL A 62 -4.13 -0.53 7.09
CA VAL A 62 -2.89 -0.83 6.37
C VAL A 62 -1.78 0.19 6.59
N GLY A 63 -2.11 1.43 6.92
CA GLY A 63 -1.18 2.54 7.10
C GLY A 63 -0.02 2.21 8.04
N PRO A 64 -0.27 1.63 9.24
CA PRO A 64 0.80 1.20 10.13
C PRO A 64 1.72 0.12 9.52
N ILE A 65 1.18 -0.78 8.71
CA ILE A 65 1.96 -1.83 8.03
C ILE A 65 2.85 -1.20 6.96
N LEU A 66 2.30 -0.30 6.15
CA LEU A 66 3.03 0.45 5.14
C LEU A 66 4.17 1.25 5.79
N LYS A 67 3.86 2.07 6.80
CA LYS A 67 4.85 2.86 7.57
C LYS A 67 5.93 2.01 8.24
N SER A 68 5.66 0.75 8.58
CA SER A 68 6.65 -0.17 9.16
C SER A 68 7.62 -0.80 8.13
N SER A 69 7.31 -0.70 6.84
CA SER A 69 8.07 -1.33 5.78
C SER A 69 9.05 -0.36 5.14
N ARG A 70 10.34 -0.72 5.13
CA ARG A 70 11.37 0.04 4.39
C ARG A 70 11.13 0.10 2.86
N LEU A 71 10.31 -0.81 2.32
CA LEU A 71 9.90 -0.77 0.91
C LEU A 71 8.95 0.38 0.61
N MET A 72 8.22 0.86 1.63
CA MET A 72 7.19 1.89 1.49
C MET A 72 7.70 3.25 1.96
N THR A 73 9.02 3.39 2.12
CA THR A 73 9.63 4.68 2.34
C THR A 73 9.33 5.55 1.13
N ASP A 74 8.73 6.71 1.38
CA ASP A 74 8.32 7.68 0.36
C ASP A 74 7.31 7.16 -0.67
N SER A 75 6.62 6.04 -0.39
CA SER A 75 5.54 5.54 -1.25
C SER A 75 4.34 6.49 -1.25
N GLU A 76 3.68 6.59 -2.40
CA GLU A 76 2.48 7.40 -2.60
C GLU A 76 1.22 6.56 -2.42
N VAL A 77 0.35 6.97 -1.51
CA VAL A 77 -0.95 6.33 -1.26
C VAL A 77 -2.03 7.19 -1.89
N THR A 78 -2.88 6.57 -2.72
CA THR A 78 -4.06 7.19 -3.31
C THR A 78 -5.34 6.53 -2.80
N LYS A 79 -6.17 7.27 -2.08
CA LYS A 79 -7.53 6.90 -1.66
C LYS A 79 -8.52 7.32 -2.76
N HIS A 80 -9.51 6.46 -3.02
CA HIS A 80 -10.55 6.71 -4.03
C HIS A 80 -11.91 6.79 -3.35
N TYR A 81 -12.59 7.93 -3.53
CA TYR A 81 -13.94 8.23 -3.03
C TYR A 81 -14.88 8.43 -4.24
N GLY A 82 -15.06 7.37 -5.04
CA GLY A 82 -15.74 7.48 -6.32
C GLY A 82 -14.93 8.31 -7.32
N VAL A 83 -15.47 9.47 -7.74
CA VAL A 83 -14.82 10.38 -8.70
C VAL A 83 -13.72 11.25 -8.09
N ARG A 84 -13.65 11.32 -6.75
CA ARG A 84 -12.64 12.09 -6.03
C ARG A 84 -11.50 11.16 -5.60
N THR A 85 -10.27 11.65 -5.70
CA THR A 85 -9.10 10.99 -5.12
C THR A 85 -8.41 11.89 -4.11
N GLU A 86 -7.65 11.27 -3.21
CA GLU A 86 -6.72 11.94 -2.31
C GLU A 86 -5.41 11.17 -2.32
N THR A 87 -4.31 11.88 -2.59
CA THR A 87 -2.97 11.29 -2.69
C THR A 87 -2.02 11.93 -1.68
N PHE A 88 -1.25 11.11 -0.95
CA PHE A 88 -0.25 11.57 0.00
C PHE A 88 0.93 10.60 0.09
N VAL A 89 2.07 11.10 0.59
CA VAL A 89 3.31 10.32 0.77
C VAL A 89 3.35 9.74 2.19
N THR A 90 3.74 8.47 2.31
CA THR A 90 3.65 7.67 3.55
C THR A 90 4.60 8.15 4.67
N ASN A 91 5.50 9.10 4.37
CA ASN A 91 6.61 9.51 5.24
C ASN A 91 6.56 10.97 5.73
N ARG A 92 5.46 11.72 5.51
CA ARG A 92 5.39 13.16 5.86
C ARG A 92 4.96 13.49 7.30
N ASP A 93 4.89 12.51 8.19
CA ASP A 93 4.55 12.71 9.62
C ASP A 93 5.77 12.65 10.57
N GLY A 94 6.99 12.75 10.04
CA GLY A 94 8.24 12.60 10.82
C GLY A 94 9.07 13.88 11.05
N ALA A 95 8.54 15.07 10.73
CA ALA A 95 9.24 16.34 10.94
C ALA A 95 8.49 17.24 11.93
N ARG A 96 8.58 16.91 13.22
CA ARG A 96 8.44 17.87 14.33
C ARG A 96 9.38 17.49 15.46
#